data_AF-G9ZF82-F1
#
_entry.id   AF-G9ZF82-F1
#
_cell.length_a   1.000
_cell.length_b   1.000
_cell.length_c   1.000
_cell.angle_alpha   90.00
_cell.angle_beta   90.00
_cell.angle_gamma   90.00
#
_symmetry.space_group_name_H-M   'P 1'
#
loop_
_entity.id
_entity.type
_entity.pdbx_description
1 polymer ?
#
loop_
_entity_poly.entity_id
_entity_poly.type
_entity_poly.pdbx_seq_one_letter_code
_entity_poly.pdbx_strand_id
1 'polypeptide(L)'
;MPFVDASPVGQHFMNFSRPLALSLVAREGDLLSFLLVYGFGEYRFTADTARHDCLRDMQAMLDTLAGGGDCAEALFVDDAGQVRLLVQGEGDVLTFACYADGELLPWLQGEAGRKAFTAILRALLA
;
A
#
# COMPACT_ATOMS: atom_id res chain seq x y z
N MET A 1 -11.52 9.43 16.67
CA MET A 1 -10.96 10.78 16.90
C MET A 1 -10.65 11.39 15.54
N PRO A 2 -10.88 12.69 15.29
CA PRO A 2 -10.51 13.30 14.02
C PRO A 2 -8.98 13.45 13.92
N PHE A 3 -8.44 13.32 12.70
CA PHE A 3 -7.02 13.45 12.37
C PHE A 3 -6.53 14.90 12.59
N VAL A 4 -5.33 15.07 13.15
CA VAL A 4 -4.66 16.36 13.32
C VAL A 4 -3.28 16.27 12.69
N ASP A 5 -3.08 17.01 11.59
CA ASP A 5 -1.78 17.14 10.92
C ASP A 5 -0.88 18.09 11.72
N ALA A 6 0.26 17.59 12.19
CA ALA A 6 1.26 18.33 12.95
C ALA A 6 2.52 18.66 12.14
N SER A 7 2.50 18.53 10.81
CA SER A 7 3.67 18.79 9.97
C SER A 7 3.91 20.30 9.74
N PRO A 8 5.16 20.80 9.81
CA PRO A 8 5.47 22.19 9.49
C PRO A 8 5.23 22.49 8.01
N VAL A 9 4.48 23.55 7.73
CA VAL A 9 4.16 24.02 6.37
C VAL A 9 5.46 24.23 5.56
N GLY A 10 5.64 23.46 4.49
CA GLY A 10 6.71 23.69 3.50
C GLY A 10 7.82 22.62 3.40
N GLN A 11 7.75 21.49 4.11
CA GLN A 11 8.70 20.36 3.94
C GLN A 11 8.08 19.13 3.24
N HIS A 12 7.40 19.33 2.11
CA HIS A 12 6.86 18.23 1.31
C HIS A 12 7.91 17.46 0.49
N PHE A 13 9.20 17.81 0.59
CA PHE A 13 10.28 17.19 -0.17
C PHE A 13 11.42 16.79 0.75
N MET A 14 11.74 15.50 0.78
CA MET A 14 13.03 14.91 1.23
C MET A 14 13.26 14.56 2.71
N ASN A 15 12.25 14.26 3.52
CA ASN A 15 12.49 13.50 4.75
C ASN A 15 11.40 12.46 5.00
N PHE A 16 11.54 11.30 4.36
CA PHE A 16 10.83 10.09 4.75
C PHE A 16 11.29 9.70 6.15
N SER A 17 10.59 10.19 7.17
CA SER A 17 10.92 9.87 8.57
C SER A 17 10.74 8.37 8.88
N ARG A 18 10.05 7.61 8.01
CA ARG A 18 9.86 6.16 8.13
C ARG A 18 10.03 5.45 6.78
N PRO A 19 10.61 4.23 6.78
CA PRO A 19 10.76 3.43 5.56
C PRO A 19 9.39 3.00 5.02
N LEU A 20 9.28 2.85 3.70
CA LEU A 20 8.17 2.12 3.10
C LEU A 20 8.25 0.66 3.56
N ALA A 21 7.20 0.16 4.19
CA ALA A 21 7.07 -1.23 4.58
C ALA A 21 5.62 -1.69 4.47
N LEU A 22 5.41 -2.88 3.92
CA LEU A 22 4.14 -3.60 3.99
C LEU A 22 4.43 -4.95 4.65
N SER A 23 3.65 -5.31 5.66
CA SER A 23 3.86 -6.54 6.43
C SER A 23 2.54 -7.18 6.82
N LEU A 24 2.48 -8.51 6.72
CA LEU A 24 1.43 -9.31 7.34
C LEU A 24 1.77 -9.42 8.84
N VAL A 25 0.93 -8.87 9.70
CA VAL A 25 1.19 -8.78 11.15
C VAL A 25 0.37 -9.76 11.99
N ALA A 26 -0.72 -10.28 11.45
CA ALA A 26 -1.50 -11.35 12.08
C ALA A 26 -2.27 -12.17 11.04
N ARG A 27 -2.57 -13.42 11.41
CA ARG A 27 -3.41 -14.33 10.63
C ARG A 27 -4.30 -15.13 11.59
N GLU A 28 -5.60 -15.10 11.34
CA GLU A 28 -6.61 -15.85 12.09
C GLU A 28 -7.56 -16.52 11.08
N GLY A 29 -7.29 -17.80 10.76
CA GLY A 29 -8.00 -18.49 9.69
C GLY A 29 -7.78 -17.82 8.33
N ASP A 30 -8.89 -17.36 7.74
CA ASP A 30 -8.94 -16.60 6.49
C ASP A 30 -8.78 -15.09 6.68
N LEU A 31 -8.81 -14.59 7.93
CA LEU A 31 -8.60 -13.17 8.21
C LEU A 31 -7.10 -12.86 8.33
N LEU A 32 -6.62 -11.98 7.45
CA LEU A 32 -5.26 -11.46 7.40
C LEU A 32 -5.24 -10.01 7.87
N SER A 33 -4.26 -9.65 8.70
CA SER A 33 -4.04 -8.26 9.14
C SER A 33 -2.72 -7.73 8.58
N PHE A 34 -2.77 -6.56 7.96
CA PHE A 34 -1.62 -5.91 7.34
C PHE A 34 -1.27 -4.61 8.05
N LEU A 35 0.03 -4.28 8.05
CA LEU A 35 0.57 -3.00 8.44
C LEU A 35 1.31 -2.41 7.24
N LEU A 36 0.83 -1.27 6.76
CA LEU A 36 1.54 -0.42 5.81
C LEU A 36 2.14 0.76 6.57
N VAL A 37 3.46 0.81 6.68
CA VAL A 37 4.19 1.95 7.21
C VAL A 37 4.69 2.77 6.04
N TYR A 38 4.31 4.04 6.00
CA TYR A 38 4.73 4.91 4.93
C TYR A 38 4.68 6.39 5.28
N GLY A 39 5.72 7.15 4.90
CA GLY A 39 5.81 8.58 5.14
C GLY A 39 5.76 8.91 6.64
N PHE A 40 4.65 9.50 7.08
CA PHE A 40 4.37 9.82 8.49
C PHE A 40 3.31 8.90 9.12
N GLY A 41 2.73 7.98 8.35
CA GLY A 41 1.59 7.16 8.76
C GLY A 41 1.93 5.69 9.03
N GLU A 42 1.13 5.08 9.89
CA GLU A 42 0.97 3.64 10.02
C GLU A 42 -0.48 3.31 9.72
N TYR A 43 -0.72 2.48 8.71
CA TYR A 43 -2.04 2.09 8.28
C TYR A 43 -2.23 0.61 8.54
N ARG A 44 -3.24 0.30 9.35
CA ARG A 44 -3.62 -1.08 9.66
C ARG A 44 -4.96 -1.37 9.00
N PHE A 45 -5.01 -2.48 8.28
CA PHE A 45 -6.21 -2.94 7.63
C PHE A 45 -6.23 -4.46 7.58
N THR A 46 -7.42 -5.00 7.41
CA THR A 46 -7.69 -6.42 7.42
C THR A 46 -8.26 -6.87 6.08
N ALA A 47 -8.09 -8.15 5.76
CA ALA A 47 -8.66 -8.78 4.60
C ALA A 47 -9.06 -10.22 4.93
N ASP A 48 -10.27 -10.59 4.56
CA ASP A 48 -10.80 -11.95 4.66
C ASP A 48 -10.63 -12.66 3.31
N THR A 49 -9.72 -13.63 3.26
CA THR A 49 -9.41 -14.39 2.03
C THR A 49 -10.55 -15.31 1.59
N ALA A 50 -11.52 -15.61 2.45
CA ALA A 50 -12.73 -16.33 2.05
C ALA A 50 -13.70 -15.43 1.27
N ARG A 51 -13.64 -14.11 1.51
CA ARG A 51 -14.44 -13.10 0.79
C ARG A 51 -13.78 -12.64 -0.49
N HIS A 52 -12.48 -12.32 -0.42
CA HIS A 52 -11.70 -11.86 -1.57
C HIS A 52 -10.23 -12.26 -1.44
N ASP A 53 -9.70 -12.87 -2.49
CA ASP A 53 -8.31 -13.35 -2.52
C ASP A 53 -7.32 -12.18 -2.74
N CYS A 54 -7.08 -11.41 -1.68
CA CYS A 54 -6.13 -10.29 -1.70
C CYS A 54 -4.68 -10.73 -2.00
N LEU A 55 -4.32 -11.99 -1.75
CA LEU A 55 -2.98 -12.51 -2.05
C LEU A 55 -2.79 -12.66 -3.56
N ARG A 56 -3.82 -13.15 -4.27
CA ARG A 56 -3.82 -13.21 -5.73
C ARG A 56 -3.73 -11.83 -6.37
N ASP A 57 -4.43 -10.85 -5.82
CA ASP A 57 -4.35 -9.46 -6.26
C ASP A 57 -2.95 -8.86 -6.06
N MET A 58 -2.35 -9.08 -4.88
CA MET A 58 -0.97 -8.66 -4.62
C MET A 58 0.04 -9.36 -5.55
N GLN A 59 -0.19 -10.62 -5.91
CA GLN A 59 0.63 -11.32 -6.90
C GLN A 59 0.49 -10.69 -8.30
N ALA A 60 -0.74 -10.38 -8.74
CA ALA A 60 -0.98 -9.70 -10.01
C ALA A 60 -0.36 -8.29 -10.03
N MET A 61 -0.40 -7.58 -8.91
CA MET A 61 0.29 -6.30 -8.73
C MET A 61 1.80 -6.46 -8.85
N LEU A 62 2.37 -7.47 -8.19
CA LEU A 62 3.79 -7.77 -8.29
C LEU A 62 4.21 -8.03 -9.74
N ASP A 63 3.45 -8.87 -10.45
CA ASP A 63 3.75 -9.22 -11.85
C ASP A 63 3.69 -8.00 -12.76
N THR A 64 2.68 -7.14 -12.58
CA THR A 64 2.53 -5.90 -13.35
C THR A 64 3.69 -4.94 -13.11
N LEU A 65 4.03 -4.67 -11.85
CA LEU A 65 5.11 -3.74 -11.51
C LEU A 65 6.49 -4.29 -11.93
N ALA A 66 6.72 -5.60 -11.79
CA ALA A 66 7.94 -6.25 -12.24
C ALA A 66 8.07 -6.26 -13.77
N GLY A 67 6.95 -6.33 -14.49
CA GLY A 67 6.86 -6.22 -15.94
C GLY A 67 7.01 -4.79 -16.48
N GLY A 68 7.18 -3.80 -15.59
CA GLY A 68 7.32 -2.41 -15.96
C GLY A 68 5.99 -1.69 -16.20
N GLY A 69 4.86 -2.33 -15.87
CA GLY A 69 3.55 -1.69 -15.88
C GLY A 69 3.50 -0.51 -14.91
N ASP A 70 2.66 0.46 -15.26
CA ASP A 70 2.54 1.75 -14.60
C ASP A 70 1.24 1.88 -13.79
N CYS A 71 0.34 0.89 -13.89
CA CYS A 71 -0.91 0.82 -13.15
C CYS A 71 -1.15 -0.60 -12.61
N ALA A 72 -1.33 -0.74 -11.31
CA ALA A 72 -1.62 -2.01 -10.63
C ALA A 72 -2.45 -1.78 -9.37
N GLU A 73 -3.32 -2.72 -9.01
CA GLU A 73 -4.23 -2.59 -7.88
C GLU A 73 -4.32 -3.89 -7.08
N ALA A 74 -4.50 -3.77 -5.76
CA ALA A 74 -4.87 -4.86 -4.88
C ALA A 74 -5.98 -4.45 -3.92
N LEU A 75 -6.98 -5.32 -3.78
CA LEU A 75 -8.13 -5.10 -2.92
C LEU A 75 -8.03 -5.94 -1.64
N PHE A 76 -8.34 -5.31 -0.52
CA PHE A 76 -8.41 -5.92 0.80
C PHE A 76 -9.85 -5.75 1.29
N VAL A 77 -10.58 -6.83 1.46
CA VAL A 77 -12.01 -6.79 1.82
C VAL A 77 -12.23 -7.56 3.11
N ASP A 78 -12.97 -6.98 4.05
CA ASP A 78 -13.42 -7.64 5.27
C ASP A 78 -14.87 -7.26 5.60
N ASP A 79 -15.30 -7.52 6.84
CA ASP A 79 -16.65 -7.16 7.32
C ASP A 79 -16.84 -5.65 7.53
N ALA A 80 -15.76 -4.89 7.73
CA ALA A 80 -15.81 -3.45 7.96
C ALA A 80 -15.83 -2.64 6.65
N GLY A 81 -15.30 -3.21 5.56
CA GLY A 81 -15.40 -2.60 4.24
C GLY A 81 -14.31 -3.07 3.28
N GLN A 82 -13.89 -2.16 2.41
CA GLN A 82 -12.83 -2.41 1.45
C GLN A 82 -11.73 -1.36 1.57
N VAL A 83 -10.50 -1.84 1.48
CA VAL A 83 -9.30 -1.03 1.33
C VAL A 83 -8.68 -1.33 -0.03
N ARG A 84 -8.39 -0.30 -0.81
CA ARG A 84 -7.76 -0.43 -2.13
C ARG A 84 -6.34 0.10 -2.06
N LEU A 85 -5.38 -0.72 -2.44
CA LEU A 85 -4.01 -0.29 -2.69
C LEU A 85 -3.81 -0.14 -4.20
N LEU A 86 -3.70 1.09 -4.67
CA LEU A 86 -3.47 1.43 -6.07
C LEU A 86 -2.04 1.92 -6.24
N VAL A 87 -1.37 1.42 -7.27
CA VAL A 87 -0.11 1.93 -7.80
C VAL A 87 -0.39 2.45 -9.20
N GLN A 88 -0.25 3.75 -9.45
CA GLN A 88 -0.55 4.35 -10.75
C GLN A 88 0.40 5.49 -11.08
N GLY A 89 0.94 5.56 -12.29
CA GLY A 89 1.41 6.85 -12.80
C GLY A 89 1.87 6.80 -14.25
N GLU A 90 2.46 7.90 -14.72
CA GLU A 90 2.97 8.01 -16.09
C GLU A 90 4.49 8.22 -16.05
N GLY A 91 5.21 7.45 -16.88
CA GLY A 91 6.66 7.59 -17.03
C GLY A 91 7.42 7.24 -15.75
N ASP A 92 8.20 8.18 -15.22
CA ASP A 92 9.03 7.98 -14.02
C ASP A 92 8.27 8.15 -12.71
N VAL A 93 6.99 8.55 -12.74
CA VAL A 93 6.20 8.81 -11.54
C VAL A 93 5.24 7.65 -11.33
N LEU A 94 5.32 7.00 -10.16
CA LEU A 94 4.29 6.07 -9.68
C LEU A 94 3.71 6.63 -8.39
N THR A 95 2.39 6.63 -8.32
CA THR A 95 1.56 7.08 -7.21
C THR A 95 1.07 5.88 -6.47
N PHE A 96 1.26 5.86 -5.15
CA PHE A 96 0.65 4.87 -4.27
C PHE A 96 -0.52 5.52 -3.56
N ALA A 97 -1.70 4.92 -3.65
CA ALA A 97 -2.89 5.37 -2.95
C ALA A 97 -3.50 4.20 -2.18
N CYS A 98 -3.63 4.38 -0.87
CA CYS A 98 -4.45 3.52 -0.03
C CYS A 98 -5.78 4.23 0.17
N TYR A 99 -6.85 3.69 -0.41
CA TYR A 99 -8.19 4.19 -0.19
C TYR A 99 -8.86 3.34 0.87
N ALA A 100 -9.14 3.93 2.03
CA ALA A 100 -10.10 3.42 2.99
C ALA A 100 -11.26 4.42 3.00
N ASP A 101 -12.49 3.94 2.80
CA ASP A 101 -13.71 4.78 2.80
C ASP A 101 -13.67 6.01 1.87
N GLY A 102 -12.85 5.97 0.82
CA GLY A 102 -12.74 7.03 -0.19
C GLY A 102 -11.74 8.16 0.11
N GLU A 103 -11.01 8.12 1.24
CA GLU A 103 -9.97 9.11 1.54
C GLU A 103 -8.60 8.71 0.95
N LEU A 104 -7.87 9.70 0.41
CA LEU A 104 -6.54 9.55 -0.17
C LEU A 104 -5.45 9.88 0.85
N LEU A 105 -4.49 8.98 1.04
CA LEU A 105 -3.33 9.15 1.93
C LEU A 105 -2.03 9.43 1.12
N PRO A 106 -1.08 10.25 1.64
CA PRO A 106 0.00 10.82 0.80
C PRO A 106 1.25 9.92 0.52
N TRP A 107 2.19 10.37 -0.34
CA TRP A 107 2.74 9.71 -1.55
C TRP A 107 4.25 9.39 -1.59
N LEU A 108 4.64 8.30 -2.26
CA LEU A 108 5.99 8.03 -2.84
C LEU A 108 5.98 8.41 -4.33
N GLN A 109 7.12 8.84 -4.88
CA GLN A 109 7.27 9.14 -6.31
C GLN A 109 8.54 8.46 -6.85
N GLY A 110 8.55 8.04 -8.11
CA GLY A 110 9.76 7.59 -8.78
C GLY A 110 9.89 6.10 -9.05
N GLU A 111 10.76 5.77 -10.00
CA GLU A 111 11.25 4.42 -10.30
C GLU A 111 11.87 3.69 -9.08
N ALA A 112 12.50 4.45 -8.17
CA ALA A 112 13.05 3.91 -6.93
C ALA A 112 11.95 3.39 -5.99
N GLY A 113 10.80 4.09 -5.94
CA GLY A 113 9.61 3.67 -5.21
C GLY A 113 9.03 2.38 -5.77
N ARG A 114 8.99 2.24 -7.11
CA ARG A 114 8.61 0.98 -7.78
C ARG A 114 9.44 -0.18 -7.28
N LYS A 115 10.77 -0.07 -7.42
CA LYS A 115 11.71 -1.15 -7.10
C LYS A 115 11.64 -1.55 -5.63
N ALA A 116 11.56 -0.57 -4.73
CA ALA A 116 11.42 -0.82 -3.30
C ALA A 116 10.11 -1.57 -2.99
N PHE A 117 9.00 -1.11 -3.55
CA PHE A 117 7.70 -1.74 -3.30
C PHE A 117 7.57 -3.13 -3.94
N THR A 118 8.06 -3.32 -5.17
CA THR A 118 8.16 -4.63 -5.81
C THR A 118 8.97 -5.60 -4.95
N ALA A 119 10.08 -5.15 -4.35
CA ALA A 119 10.88 -6.00 -3.46
C ALA A 119 10.12 -6.38 -2.18
N ILE A 120 9.35 -5.45 -1.61
CA ILE A 120 8.49 -5.70 -0.44
C ILE A 120 7.41 -6.73 -0.78
N LEU A 121 6.72 -6.58 -1.92
CA LEU A 121 5.71 -7.55 -2.37
C LEU A 121 6.31 -8.95 -2.58
N ARG A 122 7.50 -9.04 -3.21
CA ARG A 122 8.22 -10.31 -3.37
C ARG A 122 8.51 -10.97 -2.03
N ALA A 123 8.96 -10.21 -1.04
CA ALA A 123 9.27 -10.74 0.29
C ALA A 123 8.01 -11.15 1.06
N LEU A 124 6.89 -10.45 0.85
CA LEU A 124 5.62 -10.75 1.49
C LEU A 124 4.94 -12.01 0.95
N LEU A 125 5.12 -12.29 -0.35
CA LEU A 125 4.47 -13.39 -1.08
C LEU A 125 5.33 -14.67 -1.20
N ALA A 126 6.59 -14.62 -0.74
CA ALA A 126 7.50 -15.77 -0.75
C ALA A 126 7.20 -16.76 0.39
#